data_AF-A0A7W7RXA9-F1
#
_entry.id   AF-A0A7W7RXA9-F1
#
_cell.length_a   1.000
_cell.length_b   1.000
_cell.length_c   1.000
_cell.angle_alpha   90.00
_cell.angle_beta   90.00
_cell.angle_gamma   90.00
#
_symmetry.space_group_name_H-M   'P 1'
#
loop_
_entity.id
_entity.type
_entity.pdbx_description
1 polymer ?
#
loop_
_entity_poly.entity_id
_entity_poly.type
_entity_poly.pdbx_seq_one_letter_code
_entity_poly.pdbx_strand_id
1 'polypeptide(L)'
;MNWPEPSDEHEREDQWFGLHWKTRTLVNWAAGRPFAWVDDEITDADRDWVSTHHSGRALLHHVESFRGLADEDFAALDQWLRAL
;
A
#
# COMPACT_ATOMS: atom_id res chain seq x y z
N MET A 1 -9.33 17.70 1.76
CA MET A 1 -8.26 16.78 1.32
C MET A 1 -8.67 16.27 -0.06
N ASN A 2 -7.82 16.39 -1.09
CA ASN A 2 -8.13 15.93 -2.44
C ASN A 2 -7.27 14.70 -2.75
N TRP A 3 -7.89 13.58 -3.09
CA TRP A 3 -7.17 12.38 -3.52
C TRP A 3 -6.75 12.57 -4.99
N PRO A 4 -5.51 12.22 -5.39
CA PRO A 4 -5.09 12.37 -6.78
C PRO A 4 -5.82 11.34 -7.65
N GLU A 5 -6.52 11.83 -8.67
CA GLU A 5 -7.03 10.97 -9.73
C GLU A 5 -5.87 10.53 -10.63
N PRO A 6 -5.78 9.23 -10.98
CA PRO A 6 -4.80 8.75 -11.93
C PRO A 6 -5.10 9.28 -13.35
N SER A 7 -4.09 9.29 -14.21
CA SER A 7 -4.31 9.51 -15.65
C SER A 7 -4.72 8.18 -16.32
N ASP A 8 -5.45 8.24 -17.43
CA ASP A 8 -5.82 7.05 -18.21
C ASP A 8 -4.60 6.18 -18.62
N GLU A 9 -3.43 6.81 -18.79
CA GLU A 9 -2.19 6.09 -19.09
C GLU A 9 -1.72 5.27 -17.89
N HIS A 10 -1.67 5.89 -16.71
CA HIS A 10 -1.32 5.18 -15.47
C HIS A 10 -2.35 4.10 -15.14
N GLU A 11 -3.64 4.33 -15.36
CA GLU A 11 -4.66 3.28 -15.15
C GLU A 11 -4.42 2.06 -16.04
N ARG A 12 -4.08 2.27 -17.31
CA ARG A 12 -3.77 1.17 -18.24
C ARG A 12 -2.49 0.43 -17.85
N GLU A 13 -1.45 1.15 -17.44
CA GLU A 13 -0.22 0.53 -16.93
C GLU A 13 -0.49 -0.27 -15.66
N ASP A 14 -1.23 0.31 -14.71
CA ASP A 14 -1.54 -0.33 -13.42
C ASP A 14 -2.35 -1.61 -13.67
N GLN A 15 -3.31 -1.60 -14.59
CA GLN A 15 -4.02 -2.81 -15.03
C GLN A 15 -3.08 -3.84 -15.67
N TRP A 16 -2.12 -3.41 -16.49
CA TRP A 16 -1.15 -4.31 -17.12
C TRP A 16 -0.25 -5.01 -16.10
N PHE A 17 0.18 -4.28 -15.05
CA PHE A 17 0.99 -4.81 -13.95
C PHE A 17 0.17 -5.50 -12.87
N GLY A 18 -1.16 -5.45 -12.95
CA GLY A 18 -2.06 -6.02 -11.93
C GLY A 18 -2.04 -5.27 -10.60
N LEU A 19 -1.74 -3.97 -10.62
CA LEU A 19 -1.69 -3.15 -9.42
C LEU A 19 -3.11 -2.78 -8.95
N HIS A 20 -3.27 -2.78 -7.64
CA HIS A 20 -4.43 -2.17 -7.02
C HIS A 20 -4.40 -0.64 -7.26
N TRP A 21 -5.57 -0.06 -7.51
CA TRP A 21 -5.70 1.35 -7.94
C TRP A 21 -5.12 2.37 -6.94
N LYS A 22 -4.96 2.00 -5.66
CA LYS A 22 -4.32 2.86 -4.66
C LYS A 22 -2.79 2.82 -4.71
N THR A 23 -2.18 1.76 -5.24
CA THR A 23 -0.76 1.43 -5.04
C THR A 23 0.16 2.54 -5.53
N ARG A 24 0.03 2.95 -6.79
CA ARG A 24 0.85 4.03 -7.37
C ARG A 24 0.63 5.35 -6.64
N THR A 25 -0.62 5.70 -6.35
CA THR A 25 -0.98 6.95 -5.69
C THR A 25 -0.44 7.01 -4.26
N LEU A 26 -0.50 5.91 -3.50
CA LEU A 26 0.07 5.83 -2.16
C LEU A 26 1.59 6.04 -2.17
N VAL A 27 2.31 5.38 -3.09
CA VAL A 27 3.77 5.54 -3.24
C VAL A 27 4.12 6.99 -3.55
N ASN A 28 3.43 7.60 -4.51
CA ASN A 28 3.64 9.00 -4.90
C ASN A 28 3.31 9.96 -3.75
N TRP A 29 2.20 9.73 -3.06
CA TRP A 29 1.77 10.56 -1.93
C TRP A 29 2.71 10.45 -0.72
N ALA A 30 3.23 9.26 -0.46
CA ALA A 30 4.22 9.04 0.60
C ALA A 30 5.48 9.87 0.36
N ALA A 31 5.88 10.07 -0.91
CA ALA A 31 7.02 10.90 -1.31
C ALA A 31 8.30 10.55 -0.52
N GLY A 32 8.56 9.25 -0.36
CA GLY A 32 9.70 8.70 0.39
C GLY A 32 9.54 8.67 1.91
N ARG A 33 8.47 9.25 2.48
CA ARG A 33 8.17 9.11 3.91
C ARG A 33 7.67 7.69 4.20
N PRO A 34 8.00 7.12 5.37
CA PRO A 34 7.45 5.82 5.75
C PRO A 34 5.92 5.83 5.78
N PHE A 35 5.31 4.74 5.32
CA PHE A 35 3.86 4.56 5.40
C PHE A 35 3.47 3.10 5.66
N ALA A 36 2.31 2.92 6.30
CA ALA A 36 1.66 1.62 6.41
C ALA A 36 0.34 1.67 5.63
N TRP A 37 0.09 0.64 4.84
CA TRP A 37 -1.16 0.42 4.12
C TRP A 37 -1.78 -0.89 4.60
N VAL A 38 -3.00 -0.79 5.14
CA VAL A 38 -3.77 -1.92 5.68
C VAL A 38 -5.03 -2.05 4.85
N ASP A 39 -5.19 -3.17 4.14
CA ASP A 39 -6.23 -3.33 3.13
C ASP A 39 -6.35 -4.83 2.74
N ASP A 40 -7.53 -5.27 2.37
CA ASP A 40 -7.82 -6.66 2.00
C ASP A 40 -7.61 -6.95 0.50
N GLU A 41 -7.37 -5.92 -0.31
CA GLU A 41 -7.15 -6.08 -1.75
C GLU A 41 -5.65 -6.05 -2.13
N ILE A 42 -4.74 -6.08 -1.15
CA ILE A 42 -3.29 -6.07 -1.39
C ILE A 42 -2.82 -7.38 -2.01
N THR A 43 -2.17 -7.30 -3.16
CA THR A 43 -1.59 -8.43 -3.89
C THR A 43 -0.05 -8.44 -3.86
N ASP A 44 0.55 -9.50 -4.39
CA ASP A 44 2.01 -9.58 -4.58
C ASP A 44 2.53 -8.53 -5.57
N ALA A 45 1.74 -8.18 -6.60
CA ALA A 45 2.10 -7.13 -7.55
C ALA A 45 2.28 -5.77 -6.87
N ASP A 46 1.41 -5.48 -5.88
CA ASP A 46 1.52 -4.25 -5.09
C ASP A 46 2.77 -4.22 -4.22
N ARG A 47 3.13 -5.38 -3.63
CA ARG A 47 4.35 -5.53 -2.82
C ARG A 47 5.60 -5.32 -3.66
N ASP A 48 5.65 -5.93 -4.84
CA ASP A 48 6.77 -5.81 -5.77
C ASP A 48 6.91 -4.36 -6.26
N TRP A 49 5.80 -3.73 -6.63
CA TRP A 49 5.79 -2.33 -7.05
C TRP A 49 6.29 -1.39 -5.95
N VAL A 50 5.75 -1.50 -4.74
CA VAL A 50 6.16 -0.65 -3.61
C VAL A 50 7.63 -0.87 -3.28
N SER A 51 8.11 -2.12 -3.24
CA SER A 51 9.52 -2.41 -2.94
C SER A 51 10.49 -1.83 -3.98
N THR A 52 10.06 -1.74 -5.24
CA THR A 52 10.87 -1.20 -6.34
C THR A 52 10.83 0.33 -6.39
N HIS A 53 9.67 0.94 -6.13
CA HIS A 53 9.45 2.38 -6.39
C HIS A 53 9.45 3.26 -5.13
N HIS A 54 9.36 2.67 -3.93
CA HIS A 54 9.39 3.42 -2.69
C HIS A 54 10.71 3.22 -1.95
N SER A 55 11.53 4.27 -1.87
CA SER A 55 12.82 4.22 -1.16
C SER A 55 12.71 4.29 0.36
N GLY A 56 11.54 4.68 0.89
CA GLY A 56 11.25 4.71 2.32
C GLY A 56 10.83 3.33 2.85
N ARG A 57 10.59 3.24 4.17
CA ARG A 57 10.03 2.02 4.77
C ARG A 57 8.53 1.96 4.49
N ALA A 58 8.05 0.89 3.87
CA ALA A 58 6.63 0.64 3.67
C ALA A 58 6.21 -0.66 4.36
N LEU A 59 5.04 -0.65 5.01
CA LEU A 59 4.36 -1.86 5.45
C LEU A 59 3.09 -2.04 4.64
N LEU A 60 2.96 -3.19 3.96
CA LEU A 60 1.74 -3.61 3.28
C LEU A 60 1.13 -4.76 4.08
N HIS A 61 0.12 -4.47 4.89
CA HIS A 61 -0.52 -5.44 5.78
C HIS A 61 -1.86 -5.88 5.22
N HIS A 62 -1.92 -7.12 4.72
CA HIS A 62 -3.14 -7.68 4.15
C HIS A 62 -4.06 -8.18 5.27
N VAL A 63 -5.34 -7.81 5.22
CA VAL A 63 -6.34 -8.21 6.20
C VAL A 63 -7.50 -8.97 5.55
N GLU A 64 -8.31 -9.65 6.35
CA GLU A 64 -9.51 -10.33 5.83
C GLU A 64 -10.72 -9.42 6.06
N SER A 65 -11.41 -8.99 5.00
CA SER A 65 -12.48 -7.98 5.13
C SER A 65 -13.64 -8.41 6.02
N PHE A 66 -13.95 -9.70 6.08
CA PHE A 66 -15.11 -10.21 6.83
C PHE A 66 -14.91 -10.21 8.36
N ARG A 67 -13.67 -10.15 8.86
CA ARG A 67 -13.37 -10.14 10.30
C ARG A 67 -13.06 -8.75 10.85
N GLY A 68 -12.81 -7.77 9.99
CA GLY A 68 -12.30 -6.45 10.37
C GLY A 68 -10.86 -6.53 10.89
N LEU A 69 -10.40 -5.46 11.57
CA LEU A 69 -9.09 -5.46 12.21
C LEU A 69 -9.14 -6.17 13.56
N ALA A 70 -8.23 -7.11 13.76
CA ALA A 70 -8.05 -7.87 14.99
C ALA A 70 -6.78 -7.45 15.74
N ASP A 71 -6.63 -7.96 16.96
CA ASP A 71 -5.48 -7.66 17.83
C ASP A 71 -4.14 -7.98 17.14
N GLU A 72 -4.09 -9.01 16.29
CA GLU A 72 -2.89 -9.36 15.53
C GLU A 72 -2.49 -8.27 14.52
N ASP A 73 -3.47 -7.61 13.89
CA ASP A 73 -3.23 -6.55 12.90
C ASP A 73 -2.65 -5.30 13.59
N PHE A 74 -3.19 -4.96 14.77
CA PHE A 74 -2.63 -3.88 15.59
C PHE A 74 -1.24 -4.21 16.13
N ALA A 75 -0.99 -5.46 16.51
CA ALA A 75 0.33 -5.90 16.96
C ALA A 75 1.38 -5.82 15.84
N ALA A 76 1.02 -6.18 14.61
CA ALA A 76 1.88 -6.01 13.44
C ALA A 76 2.24 -4.54 13.19
N LEU A 77 1.26 -3.64 13.27
CA LEU A 77 1.49 -2.20 13.14
C LEU A 77 2.40 -1.65 14.26
N ASP A 78 2.14 -2.02 15.52
CA ASP A 78 2.98 -1.59 16.67
C ASP A 78 4.42 -2.09 16.52
N GLN A 79 4.62 -3.35 16.13
CA GLN A 79 5.96 -3.89 15.88
C GLN A 79 6.69 -3.11 14.78
N TRP A 80 6.00 -2.81 13.68
CA TRP A 80 6.60 -2.05 12.59
C TRP A 80 6.96 -0.62 12.99
N LEU A 81 6.06 0.07 13.72
CA LEU A 81 6.27 1.42 14.23
C LEU A 81 7.46 1.51 15.19
N ARG A 82 7.65 0.51 16.06
CA ARG A 82 8.81 0.45 16.98
C ARG A 82 10.14 0.23 16.27
N ALA A 83 10.11 -0.25 15.03
CA ALA A 83 11.30 -0.52 14.23
C ALA A 83 11.62 0.59 13.21
N LEU A 84 10.80 1.66 13.12
CA LEU A 84 11.03 2.84 12.27
C LEU A 84 12.19 3.68 12.79
#